data_AF-A0A178DGU5-F1
#
_entry.id   AF-A0A178DGU5-F1
#
_cell.length_a   1.000
_cell.length_b   1.000
_cell.length_c   1.000
_cell.angle_alpha   90.00
_cell.angle_beta   90.00
_cell.angle_gamma   90.00
#
_symmetry.space_group_name_H-M   'P 1'
#
loop_
_entity.id
_entity.type
_entity.pdbx_description
1 polymer ?
#
loop_
_entity_poly.entity_id
_entity_poly.type
_entity_poly.pdbx_seq_one_letter_code
_entity_poly.pdbx_strand_id
1 'polypeptide(L)'
;MPDEASPLEGWDYDEYIRYTPAASCDVIGSLFYFLRDMLLRFCERIMDTSIRFSLLNVDARELPTYLGAKSNFDRIDISNICDRGYIGPEATLATFGPLLQPRTTNPRAKLLMLFLNAVGEVYYHNNVDSERIRESRTLIEKFIPLTLSSLMPMTAGSMHAMNTPEMIRISSCYTMFGDLDKAFRKFMEDVHMQSLIEKYGMKIIEQHAVVEPWPLRVTGSTSKEQFDIRCGSSHTGFERYVELERS
;
A
#
# COMPACT_ATOMS: atom_id res chain seq x y z
N MET A 1 -9.00 -14.31 3.79
CA MET A 1 -9.80 -13.09 3.66
C MET A 1 -11.21 -13.54 3.31
N PRO A 2 -12.24 -13.33 4.15
CA PRO A 2 -13.59 -13.31 3.62
C PRO A 2 -13.65 -12.21 2.58
N ASP A 3 -14.35 -12.47 1.49
CA ASP A 3 -14.53 -11.60 0.31
C ASP A 3 -15.46 -10.41 0.63
N GLU A 4 -15.27 -9.78 1.80
CA GLU A 4 -16.04 -8.63 2.24
C GLU A 4 -15.37 -7.38 1.69
N ALA A 5 -15.64 -7.08 0.42
CA ALA A 5 -15.24 -5.83 -0.20
C ALA A 5 -16.03 -4.67 0.44
N SER A 6 -15.42 -3.96 1.39
CA SER A 6 -16.01 -2.74 1.91
C SER A 6 -15.80 -1.60 0.89
N PRO A 7 -16.86 -0.84 0.53
CA PRO A 7 -16.73 0.27 -0.41
C PRO A 7 -15.84 1.41 0.12
N LEU A 8 -15.53 1.41 1.43
CA LEU A 8 -14.67 2.39 2.07
C LEU A 8 -13.18 2.17 1.77
N GLU A 9 -12.79 0.96 1.37
CA GLU A 9 -11.37 0.59 1.21
C GLU A 9 -10.74 1.17 -0.06
N GLY A 10 -11.55 1.63 -1.01
CA GLY A 10 -11.08 2.25 -2.23
C GLY A 10 -10.75 3.74 -2.12
N TRP A 11 -10.94 4.35 -0.94
CA TRP A 11 -10.91 5.81 -0.78
C TRP A 11 -10.21 6.24 0.50
N ASP A 12 -9.55 7.41 0.46
CA ASP A 12 -9.00 8.00 1.66
C ASP A 12 -10.14 8.58 2.53
N TYR A 13 -10.16 8.20 3.81
CA TYR A 13 -11.12 8.67 4.81
C TYR A 13 -11.26 10.19 4.80
N ASP A 14 -10.14 10.91 4.69
CA ASP A 14 -10.14 12.37 4.76
C ASP A 14 -10.79 13.02 3.53
N GLU A 15 -10.89 12.31 2.39
CA GLU A 15 -11.54 12.82 1.18
C GLU A 15 -13.06 12.87 1.32
N TYR A 16 -13.66 11.81 1.87
CA TYR A 16 -15.11 11.65 1.81
C TYR A 16 -15.83 12.06 3.10
N ILE A 17 -15.20 11.97 4.29
CA ILE A 17 -15.90 12.21 5.58
C ILE A 17 -16.50 13.62 5.72
N ARG A 18 -16.02 14.56 4.90
CA ARG A 18 -16.47 15.96 4.91
C ARG A 18 -17.79 16.19 4.15
N TYR A 19 -18.31 15.19 3.44
CA TYR A 19 -19.49 15.35 2.58
C TYR A 19 -20.83 15.29 3.32
N THR A 20 -20.88 14.83 4.58
CA THR A 20 -22.08 14.91 5.44
C THR A 20 -21.82 15.66 6.76
N PRO A 21 -21.61 16.99 6.74
CA PRO A 21 -21.26 17.73 7.96
C PRO A 21 -22.36 17.71 9.02
N ALA A 22 -23.63 17.59 8.63
CA ALA A 22 -24.76 17.50 9.56
C ALA A 22 -24.92 16.12 10.22
N ALA A 23 -24.32 15.08 9.63
CA ALA A 23 -24.33 13.71 10.12
C ALA A 23 -22.90 13.15 10.04
N SER A 24 -22.01 13.68 10.88
CA SER A 24 -20.57 13.39 10.86
C SER A 24 -20.22 11.93 11.15
N CYS A 25 -21.16 11.15 11.71
CA CYS A 25 -21.01 9.72 11.95
C CYS A 25 -21.56 8.86 10.80
N ASP A 26 -22.23 9.46 9.80
CA ASP A 26 -22.74 8.74 8.64
C ASP A 26 -21.63 8.57 7.58
N VAL A 27 -20.70 7.67 7.88
CA VAL A 27 -19.52 7.38 7.03
C VAL A 27 -19.95 6.92 5.63
N ILE A 28 -21.01 6.11 5.55
CA ILE A 28 -21.53 5.60 4.27
C ILE A 28 -22.24 6.71 3.49
N GLY A 29 -23.03 7.54 4.15
CA GLY A 29 -23.65 8.72 3.53
C GLY A 29 -22.60 9.71 3.02
N SER A 30 -21.55 9.97 3.80
CA SER A 30 -20.38 10.75 3.39
C SER A 30 -19.76 10.19 2.11
N LEU A 31 -19.47 8.88 2.07
CA LEU A 31 -18.95 8.22 0.88
C LEU A 31 -19.90 8.36 -0.32
N PHE A 32 -21.20 8.16 -0.13
CA PHE A 32 -22.20 8.28 -1.19
C PHE A 32 -22.19 9.67 -1.84
N TYR A 33 -22.22 10.73 -1.04
CA TYR A 33 -22.23 12.10 -1.55
C TYR A 33 -20.90 12.46 -2.21
N PHE A 34 -19.77 12.00 -1.67
CA PHE A 34 -18.46 12.14 -2.29
C PHE A 34 -18.41 11.48 -3.67
N LEU A 35 -18.81 10.20 -3.76
CA LEU A 35 -18.82 9.47 -5.02
C LEU A 35 -19.76 10.09 -6.04
N ARG A 36 -20.97 10.50 -5.62
CA ARG A 36 -21.92 11.17 -6.49
C ARG A 36 -21.32 12.45 -7.09
N ASP A 37 -20.73 13.29 -6.26
CA ASP A 37 -20.11 14.54 -6.70
C ASP A 37 -18.92 14.29 -7.64
N MET A 38 -18.02 13.36 -7.27
CA MET A 38 -16.88 12.97 -8.10
C MET A 38 -17.31 12.41 -9.46
N LEU A 39 -18.29 11.51 -9.49
CA LEU A 39 -18.79 10.89 -10.72
C LEU A 39 -19.49 11.91 -11.63
N LEU A 40 -20.25 12.86 -11.07
CA LEU A 40 -20.85 13.94 -11.85
C LEU A 40 -19.78 14.82 -12.49
N ARG A 41 -18.75 15.24 -11.73
CA ARG A 41 -17.60 15.99 -12.26
C ARG A 41 -16.83 15.22 -13.32
N PHE A 42 -16.69 13.90 -13.15
CA PHE A 42 -16.07 13.04 -14.14
C PHE A 42 -16.89 13.00 -15.45
N CYS A 43 -18.21 12.81 -15.35
CA CYS A 43 -19.12 12.85 -16.49
C CYS A 43 -19.10 14.20 -17.22
N GLU A 44 -19.02 15.31 -16.50
CA GLU A 44 -18.87 16.64 -17.10
C GLU A 44 -17.55 16.76 -17.86
N ARG A 45 -16.44 16.34 -17.25
CA ARG A 45 -15.12 16.44 -17.86
C ARG A 45 -14.95 15.54 -19.08
N ILE A 46 -15.48 14.32 -19.06
CA ILE A 46 -15.31 13.37 -20.17
C ILE A 46 -16.09 13.81 -21.42
N MET A 47 -17.15 14.61 -21.29
CA MET A 47 -17.87 15.15 -22.44
C MET A 47 -16.99 16.04 -23.33
N ASP A 48 -16.06 16.78 -22.73
CA ASP A 48 -15.19 17.73 -23.44
C ASP A 48 -13.74 17.27 -23.58
N THR A 49 -13.38 16.10 -23.02
CA THR A 49 -12.00 15.58 -23.06
C THR A 49 -11.86 14.49 -24.12
N SER A 50 -10.88 14.61 -25.01
CA SER A 50 -10.51 13.54 -25.93
C SER A 50 -9.77 12.42 -25.18
N ILE A 51 -10.51 11.39 -24.76
CA ILE A 51 -9.98 10.22 -24.05
C ILE A 51 -10.30 8.95 -24.84
N ARG A 52 -9.34 8.02 -24.89
CA ARG A 52 -9.55 6.67 -25.40
C ARG A 52 -9.24 5.67 -24.29
N PHE A 53 -10.20 4.80 -24.01
CA PHE A 53 -10.03 3.67 -23.11
C PHE A 53 -9.75 2.40 -23.91
N SER A 54 -8.74 1.65 -23.49
CA SER A 54 -8.44 0.32 -24.01
C SER A 54 -8.42 -0.64 -22.83
N LEU A 55 -9.33 -1.60 -22.83
CA LEU A 55 -9.42 -2.65 -21.81
C LEU A 55 -9.06 -3.97 -22.48
N LEU A 56 -8.03 -4.64 -21.96
CA LEU A 56 -7.56 -5.93 -22.46
C LEU A 56 -7.71 -6.96 -21.36
N ASN A 57 -8.30 -8.11 -21.67
CA ASN A 57 -8.38 -9.25 -20.77
C ASN A 57 -7.30 -10.26 -21.14
N VAL A 58 -6.05 -9.93 -20.78
CA VAL A 58 -4.86 -10.71 -21.10
C VAL A 58 -3.93 -10.74 -19.90
N ASP A 59 -2.99 -11.68 -19.88
CA ASP A 59 -1.92 -11.65 -18.89
C ASP A 59 -1.11 -10.36 -19.05
N ALA A 60 -0.82 -9.69 -17.93
CA ALA A 60 -0.10 -8.42 -17.94
C ALA A 60 1.28 -8.53 -18.61
N ARG A 61 1.90 -9.71 -18.58
CA ARG A 61 3.18 -10.02 -19.25
C ARG A 61 3.07 -10.05 -20.77
N GLU A 62 1.87 -10.32 -21.31
CA GLU A 62 1.61 -10.34 -22.74
C GLU A 62 1.24 -8.95 -23.29
N LEU A 63 0.98 -7.98 -22.41
CA LEU A 63 0.57 -6.63 -22.78
C LEU A 63 1.47 -5.99 -23.86
N PRO A 64 2.82 -6.09 -23.83
CA PRO A 64 3.67 -5.56 -24.89
C PRO A 64 3.31 -6.05 -26.30
N THR A 65 2.81 -7.28 -26.45
CA THR A 65 2.44 -7.85 -27.75
C THR A 65 1.21 -7.18 -28.37
N TYR A 66 0.32 -6.63 -27.55
CA TYR A 66 -0.91 -5.96 -27.96
C TYR A 66 -0.74 -4.44 -28.14
N LEU A 67 0.31 -3.87 -27.52
CA LEU A 67 0.52 -2.42 -27.49
C LEU A 67 1.22 -1.87 -28.75
N GLY A 68 1.70 -2.73 -29.65
CA GLY A 68 2.38 -2.31 -30.88
C GLY A 68 3.76 -1.65 -30.64
N ALA A 69 4.57 -1.57 -31.69
CA ALA A 69 6.00 -1.26 -31.60
C ALA A 69 6.38 0.16 -31.12
N LYS A 70 5.41 1.05 -30.87
CA LYS A 70 5.65 2.46 -30.49
C LYS A 70 5.11 2.86 -29.12
N SER A 71 4.65 1.90 -28.33
CA SER A 71 4.04 2.22 -27.03
C SER A 71 5.11 2.61 -26.02
N ASN A 72 5.17 3.91 -25.73
CA ASN A 72 5.98 4.52 -24.68
C ASN A 72 5.05 5.35 -23.80
N PHE A 73 4.88 4.95 -22.54
CA PHE A 73 3.98 5.61 -21.59
C PHE A 73 4.71 6.61 -20.71
N ASP A 74 4.03 7.71 -20.39
CA ASP A 74 4.47 8.69 -19.40
C ASP A 74 4.26 8.20 -17.96
N ARG A 75 3.31 7.31 -17.74
CA ARG A 75 3.09 6.68 -16.44
C ARG A 75 2.60 5.26 -16.63
N ILE A 76 3.19 4.34 -15.89
CA ILE A 76 2.73 2.96 -15.76
C ILE A 76 2.48 2.71 -14.28
N ASP A 77 1.27 2.32 -13.95
CA ASP A 77 0.90 1.82 -12.62
C ASP A 77 0.49 0.36 -12.78
N ILE A 78 1.21 -0.52 -12.09
CA ILE A 78 0.99 -1.97 -12.15
C ILE A 78 0.33 -2.51 -10.88
N SER A 79 -0.06 -1.65 -9.94
CA SER A 79 -0.54 -2.04 -8.63
C SER A 79 0.42 -3.05 -7.96
N ASN A 80 -0.12 -4.10 -7.33
CA ASN A 80 0.62 -5.06 -6.52
C ASN A 80 1.17 -6.28 -7.27
N ILE A 81 1.02 -6.35 -8.60
CA ILE A 81 1.44 -7.54 -9.36
C ILE A 81 2.96 -7.77 -9.30
N CYS A 82 3.75 -6.77 -8.90
CA CYS A 82 5.18 -6.91 -8.69
C CYS A 82 5.60 -7.61 -7.40
N ASP A 83 4.69 -7.84 -6.45
CA ASP A 83 4.99 -8.71 -5.31
C ASP A 83 5.42 -10.10 -5.80
N ARG A 84 6.31 -10.74 -5.03
CA ARG A 84 6.93 -12.03 -5.38
C ARG A 84 5.89 -13.12 -5.63
N GLY A 85 4.77 -13.10 -4.90
CA GLY A 85 3.67 -14.05 -5.03
C GLY A 85 2.82 -13.91 -6.31
N TYR A 86 2.99 -12.83 -7.10
CA TYR A 86 2.31 -12.63 -8.37
C TYR A 86 3.28 -12.83 -9.55
N ILE A 87 3.57 -11.80 -10.36
CA ILE A 87 4.56 -11.91 -11.45
C ILE A 87 5.98 -11.63 -10.95
N GLY A 88 6.12 -10.91 -9.83
CA GLY A 88 7.38 -10.62 -9.19
C GLY A 88 8.19 -9.48 -9.85
N PRO A 89 9.27 -9.01 -9.17
CA PRO A 89 10.02 -7.84 -9.60
C PRO A 89 10.73 -8.01 -10.95
N GLU A 90 11.32 -9.18 -11.22
CA GLU A 90 12.07 -9.40 -12.46
C GLU A 90 11.16 -9.37 -13.69
N ALA A 91 10.08 -10.16 -13.69
CA ALA A 91 9.15 -10.20 -14.83
C ALA A 91 8.48 -8.84 -15.03
N THR A 92 8.20 -8.11 -13.94
CA THR A 92 7.70 -6.75 -13.98
C THR A 92 8.66 -5.82 -14.73
N LEU A 93 9.92 -5.75 -14.31
CA LEU A 93 10.91 -4.86 -14.92
C LEU A 93 11.18 -5.24 -16.39
N ALA A 94 11.24 -6.54 -16.69
CA ALA A 94 11.40 -7.04 -18.05
C ALA A 94 10.24 -6.63 -18.98
N THR A 95 9.00 -6.67 -18.48
CA THR A 95 7.79 -6.41 -19.26
C THR A 95 7.53 -4.92 -19.42
N PHE A 96 7.55 -4.16 -18.31
CA PHE A 96 7.07 -2.78 -18.27
C PHE A 96 8.18 -1.74 -18.36
N GLY A 97 9.41 -2.07 -17.99
CA GLY A 97 10.56 -1.16 -18.12
C GLY A 97 10.72 -0.65 -19.56
N PRO A 98 10.71 -1.52 -20.59
CA PRO A 98 10.81 -1.09 -21.98
C PRO A 98 9.63 -0.26 -22.49
N LEU A 99 8.45 -0.38 -21.87
CA LEU A 99 7.24 0.37 -22.22
C LEU A 99 7.23 1.79 -21.61
N LEU A 100 8.10 2.07 -20.63
CA LEU A 100 8.21 3.40 -20.05
C LEU A 100 9.01 4.32 -20.98
N GLN A 101 8.55 5.55 -21.14
CA GLN A 101 9.31 6.62 -21.81
C GLN A 101 10.70 6.75 -21.19
N PRO A 102 11.78 6.80 -21.99
CA PRO A 102 13.12 7.10 -21.48
C PRO A 102 13.17 8.50 -20.86
N ARG A 103 13.98 8.67 -19.81
CA ARG A 103 14.15 9.95 -19.13
C ARG A 103 14.61 11.08 -20.08
N THR A 104 15.37 10.75 -21.12
CA THR A 104 15.82 11.69 -22.16
C THR A 104 14.67 12.27 -22.98
N THR A 105 13.55 11.57 -23.08
CA THR A 105 12.34 12.02 -23.80
C THR A 105 11.34 12.66 -22.83
N ASN A 106 11.09 12.03 -21.68
CA ASN A 106 10.22 12.57 -20.65
C ASN A 106 10.82 12.34 -19.24
N PRO A 107 11.37 13.37 -18.58
CA PRO A 107 11.93 13.23 -17.23
C PRO A 107 10.87 12.99 -16.14
N ARG A 108 9.58 13.22 -16.47
CA ARG A 108 8.44 12.95 -15.59
C ARG A 108 7.91 11.53 -15.77
N ALA A 109 8.49 10.72 -16.64
CA ALA A 109 8.06 9.34 -16.82
C ALA A 109 8.30 8.51 -15.54
N LYS A 110 7.28 7.76 -15.10
CA LYS A 110 7.34 6.94 -13.87
C LYS A 110 6.69 5.58 -14.06
N LEU A 111 7.37 4.54 -13.59
CA LEU A 111 6.78 3.23 -13.29
C LEU A 111 6.54 3.16 -11.78
N LEU A 112 5.30 2.90 -11.38
CA LEU A 112 4.89 2.77 -9.98
C LEU A 112 4.69 1.29 -9.66
N MET A 113 5.47 0.79 -8.70
CA MET A 113 5.35 -0.57 -8.17
C MET A 113 4.79 -0.48 -6.75
N LEU A 114 3.69 -1.17 -6.45
CA LEU A 114 3.18 -1.30 -5.09
C LEU A 114 3.55 -2.67 -4.53
N PHE A 115 4.19 -2.72 -3.37
CA PHE A 115 4.41 -3.96 -2.64
C PHE A 115 3.47 -4.00 -1.45
N LEU A 116 2.51 -4.94 -1.48
CA LEU A 116 1.60 -5.20 -0.36
C LEU A 116 2.13 -6.32 0.54
N ASN A 117 2.90 -7.24 -0.04
CA ASN A 117 3.25 -8.50 0.61
C ASN A 117 4.71 -8.56 1.06
N ALA A 118 5.60 -7.80 0.42
CA ALA A 118 7.04 -7.83 0.68
C ALA A 118 7.44 -7.79 2.16
N VAL A 119 6.83 -6.90 2.95
CA VAL A 119 7.12 -6.78 4.39
C VAL A 119 6.58 -8.00 5.16
N GLY A 120 5.35 -8.40 4.86
CA GLY A 120 4.73 -9.58 5.47
C GLY A 120 5.56 -10.84 5.23
N GLU A 121 6.01 -11.06 3.99
CA GLU A 121 6.88 -12.18 3.62
C GLU A 121 8.12 -12.25 4.53
N VAL A 122 8.79 -11.12 4.76
CA VAL A 122 10.00 -11.08 5.59
C VAL A 122 9.68 -11.42 7.05
N TYR A 123 8.59 -10.89 7.60
CA TYR A 123 8.23 -11.18 8.99
C TYR A 123 7.76 -12.62 9.19
N TYR A 124 6.93 -13.16 8.30
CA TYR A 124 6.38 -14.51 8.45
C TYR A 124 7.38 -15.61 8.11
N HIS A 125 8.28 -15.42 7.14
CA HIS A 125 9.23 -16.46 6.73
C HIS A 125 10.49 -16.55 7.59
N ASN A 126 10.94 -15.45 8.18
CA ASN A 126 12.23 -15.42 8.89
C ASN A 126 12.11 -15.60 10.41
N ASN A 127 10.91 -15.92 10.93
CA ASN A 127 10.66 -16.16 12.35
C ASN A 127 11.15 -15.01 13.27
N VAL A 128 11.07 -13.78 12.76
CA VAL A 128 11.61 -12.55 13.39
C VAL A 128 10.66 -11.97 14.44
N ASP A 129 9.67 -12.73 14.88
CA ASP A 129 8.59 -12.24 15.75
C ASP A 129 9.11 -11.63 17.04
N SER A 130 10.14 -12.21 17.66
CA SER A 130 10.72 -11.65 18.89
C SER A 130 11.36 -10.26 18.68
N GLU A 131 11.97 -10.04 17.52
CA GLU A 131 12.56 -8.75 17.17
C GLU A 131 11.48 -7.73 16.79
N ARG A 132 10.49 -8.14 15.99
CA ARG A 132 9.37 -7.29 15.62
C ARG A 132 8.55 -6.85 16.84
N ILE A 133 8.34 -7.73 17.82
CA ILE A 133 7.70 -7.38 19.09
C ILE A 133 8.48 -6.27 19.79
N ARG A 134 9.82 -6.37 19.81
CA ARG A 134 10.68 -5.33 20.40
C ARG A 134 10.59 -4.01 19.64
N GLU A 135 10.63 -4.05 18.31
CA GLU A 135 10.48 -2.87 17.44
C GLU A 135 9.10 -2.20 17.60
N SER A 136 8.06 -3.00 17.83
CA SER A 136 6.66 -2.55 17.92
C SER A 136 6.30 -1.92 19.26
N ARG A 137 7.06 -2.22 20.34
CA ARG A 137 6.72 -1.86 21.73
C ARG A 137 6.34 -0.38 21.89
N THR A 138 7.18 0.53 21.41
CA THR A 138 6.99 1.98 21.60
C THR A 138 5.69 2.47 20.93
N LEU A 139 5.37 1.98 19.73
CA LEU A 139 4.15 2.36 19.02
C LEU A 139 2.91 1.72 19.65
N ILE A 140 3.01 0.45 20.08
CA ILE A 140 1.94 -0.22 20.81
C ILE A 140 1.62 0.55 22.09
N GLU A 141 2.62 0.88 22.91
CA GLU A 141 2.43 1.63 24.16
C GLU A 141 1.80 3.02 23.91
N LYS A 142 2.18 3.69 22.82
CA LYS A 142 1.62 4.99 22.43
C LYS A 142 0.13 4.90 22.07
N PHE A 143 -0.26 3.88 21.29
CA PHE A 143 -1.60 3.84 20.69
C PHE A 143 -2.58 2.91 21.40
N ILE A 144 -2.08 1.93 22.15
CA ILE A 144 -2.84 0.92 22.87
C ILE A 144 -2.32 0.86 24.32
N PRO A 145 -2.82 1.75 25.20
CA PRO A 145 -2.38 1.78 26.58
C PRO A 145 -2.77 0.46 27.27
N LEU A 146 -1.77 -0.34 27.61
CA LEU A 146 -1.95 -1.59 28.33
C LEU A 146 -2.36 -1.29 29.77
N THR A 147 -3.58 -1.68 30.14
CA THR A 147 -4.04 -1.54 31.52
C THR A 147 -3.45 -2.63 32.40
N LEU A 148 -3.44 -2.45 33.73
CA LEU A 148 -3.07 -3.52 34.68
C LEU A 148 -3.92 -4.78 34.48
N SER A 149 -5.18 -4.61 34.08
CA SER A 149 -6.12 -5.69 33.74
C SER A 149 -5.69 -6.47 32.50
N SER A 150 -4.98 -5.85 31.57
CA SER A 150 -4.45 -6.48 30.35
C SER A 150 -3.07 -7.12 30.61
N LEU A 151 -2.24 -6.52 31.47
CA LEU A 151 -0.88 -6.98 31.79
C LEU A 151 -0.87 -8.23 32.68
N MET A 152 -1.72 -8.29 33.70
CA MET A 152 -1.75 -9.42 34.65
C MET A 152 -2.03 -10.78 33.98
N PRO A 153 -3.03 -10.91 33.09
CA PRO A 153 -3.27 -12.16 32.37
C PRO A 153 -2.11 -12.55 31.45
N MET A 154 -1.44 -11.59 30.81
CA MET A 154 -0.29 -11.82 29.94
C MET A 154 0.91 -12.40 30.70
N THR A 155 1.22 -11.84 31.86
CA THR A 155 2.31 -12.35 32.71
C THR A 155 2.00 -13.71 33.34
N ALA A 156 0.72 -14.04 33.50
CA ALA A 156 0.26 -15.30 34.08
C ALA A 156 0.14 -16.44 33.05
N GLY A 157 0.41 -16.21 31.76
CA GLY A 157 0.32 -17.24 30.71
C GLY A 157 -1.08 -17.82 30.52
N SER A 158 -2.13 -17.10 30.93
CA SER A 158 -3.50 -17.59 30.84
C SER A 158 -4.05 -17.48 29.41
N MET A 159 -4.66 -18.54 28.88
CA MET A 159 -5.36 -18.45 27.58
C MET A 159 -6.44 -17.37 27.55
N HIS A 160 -7.02 -17.01 28.71
CA HIS A 160 -8.00 -15.93 28.82
C HIS A 160 -7.39 -14.53 28.60
N ALA A 161 -6.07 -14.39 28.72
CA ALA A 161 -5.36 -13.15 28.43
C ALA A 161 -5.49 -12.73 26.97
N MET A 162 -5.57 -13.70 26.05
CA MET A 162 -5.64 -13.44 24.61
C MET A 162 -7.02 -12.92 24.16
N ASN A 163 -8.05 -13.01 25.01
CA ASN A 163 -9.42 -12.61 24.68
C ASN A 163 -9.82 -11.25 25.25
N THR A 164 -8.88 -10.48 25.81
CA THR A 164 -9.19 -9.12 26.26
C THR A 164 -9.37 -8.19 25.06
N PRO A 165 -10.20 -7.13 25.17
CA PRO A 165 -10.35 -6.14 24.11
C PRO A 165 -9.01 -5.53 23.67
N GLU A 166 -8.07 -5.32 24.60
CA GLU A 166 -6.76 -4.77 24.26
C GLU A 166 -5.93 -5.76 23.46
N MET A 167 -5.96 -7.06 23.79
CA MET A 167 -5.20 -8.07 23.04
C MET A 167 -5.80 -8.33 21.66
N ILE A 168 -7.13 -8.35 21.55
CA ILE A 168 -7.80 -8.39 20.24
C ILE A 168 -7.36 -7.20 19.40
N ARG A 169 -7.37 -5.99 19.97
CA ARG A 169 -6.95 -4.77 19.27
C ARG A 169 -5.48 -4.80 18.85
N ILE A 170 -4.58 -5.26 19.74
CA ILE A 170 -3.16 -5.44 19.42
C ILE A 170 -3.02 -6.42 18.26
N SER A 171 -3.69 -7.56 18.32
CA SER A 171 -3.65 -8.57 17.26
C SER A 171 -4.18 -8.02 15.93
N SER A 172 -5.30 -7.27 15.94
CA SER A 172 -5.91 -6.71 14.74
C SER A 172 -5.07 -5.63 14.06
N CYS A 173 -4.32 -4.82 14.82
CA CYS A 173 -3.47 -3.76 14.25
C CYS A 173 -1.97 -4.14 14.28
N TYR A 174 -1.60 -5.39 14.59
CA TYR A 174 -0.20 -5.81 14.74
C TYR A 174 0.62 -5.62 13.45
N THR A 175 -0.01 -5.80 12.29
CA THR A 175 0.58 -5.52 10.96
C THR A 175 1.08 -4.10 10.82
N MET A 176 0.51 -3.14 11.53
CA MET A 176 0.91 -1.73 11.43
C MET A 176 2.22 -1.41 12.18
N PHE A 177 2.78 -2.38 12.92
CA PHE A 177 3.95 -2.16 13.78
C PHE A 177 5.16 -3.01 13.37
N GLY A 178 6.35 -2.46 13.64
CA GLY A 178 7.67 -3.04 13.35
C GLY A 178 8.58 -2.05 12.62
N ASP A 179 9.83 -2.43 12.39
CA ASP A 179 10.71 -1.71 11.47
C ASP A 179 10.44 -2.12 10.01
N LEU A 180 9.40 -1.53 9.42
CA LEU A 180 8.95 -1.85 8.06
C LEU A 180 10.00 -1.51 7.00
N ASP A 181 10.83 -0.48 7.24
CA ASP A 181 11.92 -0.12 6.34
C ASP A 181 13.01 -1.19 6.34
N LYS A 182 13.39 -1.71 7.52
CA LYS A 182 14.32 -2.83 7.63
C LYS A 182 13.78 -4.10 6.97
N ALA A 183 12.51 -4.42 7.19
CA ALA A 183 11.87 -5.57 6.56
C ALA A 183 11.85 -5.41 5.03
N PHE A 184 11.46 -4.25 4.51
CA PHE A 184 11.45 -4.00 3.07
C PHE A 184 12.86 -4.02 2.45
N ARG A 185 13.87 -3.45 3.12
CA ARG A 185 15.28 -3.56 2.66
C ARG A 185 15.71 -5.02 2.55
N LYS A 186 15.38 -5.84 3.55
CA LYS A 186 15.67 -7.28 3.52
C LYS A 186 15.00 -7.97 2.32
N PHE A 187 13.74 -7.64 2.03
CA PHE A 187 13.06 -8.14 0.84
C PHE A 187 13.78 -7.75 -0.45
N MET A 188 14.20 -6.49 -0.58
CA MET A 188 14.91 -5.97 -1.76
C MET A 188 16.26 -6.69 -1.98
N GLU A 189 16.96 -7.03 -0.90
CA GLU A 189 18.17 -7.86 -0.93
C GLU A 189 17.85 -9.29 -1.41
N ASP A 190 16.79 -9.90 -0.86
CA ASP A 190 16.39 -11.28 -1.18
C ASP A 190 15.98 -11.47 -2.65
N VAL A 191 15.36 -10.45 -3.26
CA VAL A 191 15.01 -10.48 -4.70
C VAL A 191 16.12 -9.92 -5.60
N HIS A 192 17.28 -9.56 -5.03
CA HIS A 192 18.40 -8.95 -5.75
C HIS A 192 17.99 -7.72 -6.58
N MET A 193 17.13 -6.86 -6.01
CA MET A 193 16.45 -5.80 -6.76
C MET A 193 17.43 -4.85 -7.47
N GLN A 194 18.56 -4.52 -6.84
CA GLN A 194 19.58 -3.64 -7.45
C GLN A 194 20.12 -4.23 -8.76
N SER A 195 20.45 -5.53 -8.77
CA SER A 195 20.92 -6.23 -9.97
C SER A 195 19.85 -6.27 -11.07
N LEU A 196 18.56 -6.41 -10.69
CA LEU A 196 17.45 -6.38 -11.64
C LEU A 196 17.28 -4.99 -12.26
N ILE A 197 17.33 -3.94 -11.45
CA ILE A 197 17.24 -2.55 -11.89
C ILE A 197 18.33 -2.23 -12.91
N GLU A 198 19.57 -2.60 -12.61
CA GLU A 198 20.71 -2.43 -13.52
C GLU A 198 20.52 -3.24 -14.82
N LYS A 199 20.13 -4.50 -14.70
CA LYS A 199 19.87 -5.40 -15.85
C LYS A 199 18.85 -4.82 -16.83
N TYR A 200 17.80 -4.16 -16.32
CA TYR A 200 16.72 -3.61 -17.15
C TYR A 200 16.85 -2.11 -17.44
N GLY A 201 17.98 -1.47 -17.08
CA GLY A 201 18.23 -0.06 -17.36
C GLY A 201 17.26 0.89 -16.62
N MET A 202 16.79 0.49 -15.44
CA MET A 202 15.89 1.28 -14.61
C MET A 202 16.67 1.98 -13.50
N LYS A 203 16.01 2.87 -12.78
CA LYS A 203 16.56 3.52 -11.59
C LYS A 203 15.45 3.79 -10.58
N ILE A 204 15.63 3.39 -9.32
CA ILE A 204 14.74 3.78 -8.22
C ILE A 204 14.92 5.28 -7.94
N ILE A 205 13.81 5.96 -7.76
CA ILE A 205 13.76 7.36 -7.40
C ILE A 205 13.69 7.49 -5.88
N GLU A 206 14.66 8.20 -5.29
CA GLU A 206 14.71 8.41 -3.84
C GLU A 206 13.62 9.37 -3.37
N GLN A 207 13.46 10.50 -4.08
CA GLN A 207 12.40 11.47 -3.81
C GLN A 207 11.20 11.20 -4.71
N HIS A 208 10.22 10.50 -4.15
CA HIS A 208 8.97 10.20 -4.84
C HIS A 208 8.25 11.48 -5.29
N ALA A 209 7.63 11.43 -6.46
CA ALA A 209 6.93 12.56 -7.05
C ALA A 209 5.41 12.32 -7.22
N VAL A 210 4.96 11.08 -7.10
CA VAL A 210 3.56 10.70 -7.32
C VAL A 210 2.88 10.33 -6.00
N VAL A 211 3.52 9.47 -5.21
CA VAL A 211 2.95 8.93 -3.97
C VAL A 211 4.06 8.73 -2.95
N GLU A 212 3.80 9.05 -1.69
CA GLU A 212 4.77 8.82 -0.62
C GLU A 212 5.19 7.34 -0.56
N PRO A 213 6.44 7.04 -0.16
CA PRO A 213 6.92 5.67 0.07
C PRO A 213 5.96 4.76 0.86
N TRP A 214 5.38 5.31 1.92
CA TRP A 214 4.60 4.60 2.93
C TRP A 214 3.37 5.43 3.31
N PRO A 215 2.39 5.59 2.42
CA PRO A 215 1.30 6.56 2.61
C PRO A 215 0.38 6.20 3.80
N LEU A 216 0.38 4.92 4.20
CA LEU A 216 -0.53 4.39 5.21
C LEU A 216 0.17 3.93 6.49
N ARG A 217 1.49 4.12 6.57
CA ARG A 217 2.30 3.66 7.71
C ARG A 217 2.01 4.43 8.98
N VAL A 218 1.81 3.70 10.07
CA VAL A 218 1.75 4.25 11.42
C VAL A 218 3.15 4.54 11.92
N THR A 219 3.37 5.75 12.44
CA THR A 219 4.68 6.20 12.94
C THR A 219 4.57 6.92 14.29
N GLY A 220 5.73 7.33 14.82
CA GLY A 220 5.81 8.17 16.03
C GLY A 220 5.12 9.54 15.89
N SER A 221 4.90 10.05 14.67
CA SER A 221 4.19 11.31 14.44
C SER A 221 2.69 11.13 14.19
N THR A 222 2.22 9.91 13.90
CA THR A 222 0.79 9.62 13.67
C THR A 222 -0.04 9.99 14.90
N SER A 223 -1.14 10.72 14.72
CA SER A 223 -2.05 11.08 15.82
C SER A 223 -2.88 9.88 16.28
N LYS A 224 -3.48 9.97 17.47
CA LYS A 224 -4.38 8.91 17.96
C LYS A 224 -5.60 8.74 17.04
N GLU A 225 -6.17 9.83 16.58
CA GLU A 225 -7.29 9.85 15.64
C GLU A 225 -6.92 9.18 14.30
N GLN A 226 -5.78 9.53 13.71
CA GLN A 226 -5.29 8.89 12.49
C GLN A 226 -5.08 7.39 12.67
N PHE A 227 -4.51 6.96 13.80
CA PHE A 227 -4.35 5.55 14.12
C PHE A 227 -5.70 4.83 14.24
N ASP A 228 -6.68 5.45 14.92
CA ASP A 228 -8.01 4.88 15.10
C ASP A 228 -8.75 4.75 13.75
N ILE A 229 -8.61 5.73 12.85
CA ILE A 229 -9.11 5.67 11.46
C ILE A 229 -8.47 4.50 10.72
N ARG A 230 -7.14 4.32 10.82
CA ARG A 230 -6.42 3.22 10.14
C ARG A 230 -6.87 1.85 10.64
N CYS A 231 -7.07 1.68 11.95
CA CYS A 231 -7.61 0.43 12.51
C CYS A 231 -9.06 0.13 12.06
N GLY A 232 -9.79 1.11 11.50
CA GLY A 232 -11.10 0.91 10.87
C GLY A 232 -11.05 0.61 9.36
N SER A 233 -9.85 0.55 8.77
CA SER A 233 -9.63 0.23 7.35
C SER A 233 -9.02 -1.15 7.17
N SER A 234 -9.02 -1.70 5.95
CA SER A 234 -8.34 -2.97 5.63
C SER A 234 -6.83 -2.83 5.41
N HIS A 235 -6.30 -1.62 5.49
CA HIS A 235 -4.89 -1.35 5.27
C HIS A 235 -4.03 -1.89 6.40
N THR A 236 -2.85 -2.38 6.04
CA THR A 236 -1.93 -3.05 6.96
C THR A 236 -0.78 -2.16 7.39
N GLY A 237 -0.49 -1.09 6.65
CA GLY A 237 0.71 -0.27 6.78
C GLY A 237 1.89 -0.82 5.96
N PHE A 238 1.75 -2.00 5.34
CA PHE A 238 2.78 -2.62 4.52
C PHE A 238 2.82 -2.09 3.09
N GLU A 239 1.90 -1.20 2.72
CA GLU A 239 1.76 -0.65 1.38
C GLU A 239 2.98 0.21 1.01
N ARG A 240 3.98 -0.42 0.37
CA ARG A 240 5.23 0.23 -0.04
C ARG A 240 5.21 0.53 -1.53
N TYR A 241 5.11 1.79 -1.88
CA TYR A 241 5.31 2.21 -3.27
C TYR A 241 6.77 2.28 -3.60
N VAL A 242 7.19 1.96 -4.82
CA VAL A 242 8.52 2.25 -5.35
C VAL A 242 8.33 2.91 -6.71
N GLU A 243 8.92 4.10 -6.87
CA GLU A 243 8.93 4.80 -8.15
C GLU A 243 10.22 4.50 -8.91
N LEU A 244 10.10 4.15 -10.18
CA LEU A 244 11.25 3.94 -11.06
C LEU A 244 11.17 4.85 -12.29
N GLU A 245 12.34 5.27 -12.75
CA GLU A 245 12.53 5.87 -14.06
C GLU A 245 13.38 4.98 -14.96
N ARG A 246 13.18 5.10 -16.27
CA ARG A 246 14.01 4.44 -17.27
C ARG A 246 15.20 5.34 -17.59
N SER A 247 16.40 4.80 -17.47
CA SER A 247 17.66 5.51 -17.71
C SER A 247 17.79 5.99 -19.15
#